data_AF-A0A3D2GK70-F1
#
_entry.id   AF-A0A3D2GK70-F1
#
_cell.length_a   1.000
_cell.length_b   1.000
_cell.length_c   1.000
_cell.angle_alpha   90.00
_cell.angle_beta   90.00
_cell.angle_gamma   90.00
#
_symmetry.space_group_name_H-M   'P 1'
#
loop_
_entity.id
_entity.type
_entity.pdbx_description
1 polymer ?
#
loop_
_entity_poly.entity_id
_entity_poly.type
_entity_poly.pdbx_seq_one_letter_code
_entity_poly.pdbx_strand_id
1 'polypeptide(L)'
;QRPAFDAAISTDVPAALASTINELKKSAGADKPSPATRAASGMVLEEILPVVPEMIGGSADLTGSNNTKTKTGGILDRDNYAGRYIHYGIREHGMAAAMNG
;
A
#
# COMPACT_ATOMS: atom_id res chain seq x y z
N GLN A 1 -12.61 18.52 4.21
CA GLN A 1 -11.65 17.88 5.13
C GLN A 1 -12.33 16.93 6.10
N ARG A 2 -13.34 17.35 6.89
CA ARG A 2 -14.05 16.45 7.81
C ARG A 2 -14.64 15.16 7.18
N PRO A 3 -15.33 15.21 6.02
CA PRO A 3 -15.86 13.97 5.41
C PRO A 3 -14.78 12.97 4.99
N ALA A 4 -13.62 13.44 4.51
CA ALA A 4 -12.50 12.58 4.12
C ALA A 4 -11.81 11.98 5.34
N PHE A 5 -11.71 12.74 6.43
CA PHE A 5 -11.23 12.23 7.71
C PHE A 5 -12.18 11.17 8.27
N ASP A 6 -13.49 11.45 8.32
CA ASP A 6 -14.51 10.53 8.82
C ASP A 6 -14.52 9.21 8.00
N ALA A 7 -14.34 9.29 6.68
CA ALA A 7 -14.19 8.11 5.83
C ALA A 7 -12.92 7.30 6.17
N ALA A 8 -11.78 7.97 6.40
CA ALA A 8 -10.51 7.32 6.71
C ALA A 8 -10.45 6.64 8.09
N ILE A 9 -11.22 7.13 9.06
CA ILE A 9 -11.34 6.50 10.38
C ILE A 9 -12.54 5.55 10.50
N SER A 10 -13.34 5.44 9.44
CA SER A 10 -14.43 4.46 9.39
C SER A 10 -13.90 3.04 9.23
N THR A 11 -14.74 2.06 9.50
CA THR A 11 -14.46 0.64 9.21
C THR A 11 -14.96 0.21 7.83
N ASP A 12 -15.46 1.15 7.03
CA ASP A 12 -15.99 0.87 5.71
C ASP A 12 -14.84 0.62 4.74
N VAL A 13 -15.09 -0.24 3.76
CA VAL A 13 -14.13 -0.52 2.68
C VAL A 13 -14.73 -0.11 1.34
N PRO A 14 -13.90 0.35 0.38
CA PRO A 14 -14.38 0.70 -0.95
C PRO A 14 -15.08 -0.49 -1.62
N ALA A 15 -16.24 -0.26 -2.23
CA ALA A 15 -17.04 -1.31 -2.87
C ALA A 15 -16.26 -2.09 -3.95
N ALA A 16 -15.31 -1.42 -4.63
CA ALA A 16 -14.47 -2.03 -5.66
C ALA A 16 -13.38 -2.96 -5.12
N LEU A 17 -13.04 -2.90 -3.82
CA LEU A 17 -11.95 -3.68 -3.24
C LEU A 17 -12.17 -5.19 -3.42
N ALA A 18 -13.39 -5.67 -3.17
CA ALA A 18 -13.72 -7.09 -3.28
C ALA A 18 -13.57 -7.62 -4.71
N SER A 19 -14.04 -6.87 -5.71
CA SER A 19 -13.89 -7.24 -7.12
C SER A 19 -12.41 -7.24 -7.54
N THR A 20 -11.65 -6.21 -7.16
CA THR A 20 -10.21 -6.11 -7.47
C THR A 20 -9.42 -7.29 -6.89
N ILE A 21 -9.68 -7.66 -5.64
CA ILE A 21 -9.05 -8.82 -5.00
C ILE A 21 -9.40 -10.13 -5.74
N ASN A 22 -10.65 -10.28 -6.18
CA ASN A 22 -11.07 -11.50 -6.89
C ASN A 22 -10.42 -11.60 -8.28
N GLU A 23 -10.27 -10.49 -8.98
CA GLU A 23 -9.57 -10.43 -10.26
C GLU A 23 -8.08 -10.76 -10.09
N LEU A 24 -7.43 -10.18 -9.08
CA LEU A 24 -6.04 -10.50 -8.69
C LEU A 24 -5.83 -11.99 -8.40
N LYS A 25 -6.75 -12.63 -7.65
CA LYS A 25 -6.66 -14.07 -7.36
C LYS A 25 -6.76 -14.90 -8.64
N LYS A 26 -7.60 -14.47 -9.58
CA LYS A 26 -7.81 -15.17 -10.85
C LYS A 26 -6.56 -15.07 -11.75
N SER A 27 -5.96 -13.89 -11.87
CA SER A 27 -4.71 -13.72 -12.64
C SER A 27 -3.55 -14.49 -11.99
N ALA A 28 -3.38 -14.36 -10.66
CA ALA A 28 -2.32 -15.06 -9.94
C ALA A 28 -2.40 -16.60 -10.04
N GLY A 29 -3.60 -17.17 -10.18
CA GLY A 29 -3.80 -18.60 -10.39
C GLY A 29 -3.50 -19.08 -11.82
N ALA A 30 -3.52 -18.17 -12.80
CA ALA A 30 -3.30 -18.48 -14.21
C ALA A 30 -1.83 -18.27 -14.64
N ASP A 31 -1.16 -17.27 -14.06
CA ASP A 31 0.19 -16.87 -14.45
C ASP A 31 1.26 -17.84 -13.94
N LYS A 32 2.17 -18.25 -14.84
CA LYS A 32 3.31 -19.12 -14.52
C LYS A 32 4.61 -18.57 -15.12
N PRO A 33 5.74 -18.67 -14.40
CA PRO A 33 5.90 -19.24 -13.05
C PRO A 33 5.32 -18.34 -11.95
N SER A 34 4.92 -18.95 -10.82
CA SER A 34 4.43 -18.19 -9.67
C SER A 34 5.52 -17.26 -9.13
N PRO A 35 5.21 -15.98 -8.86
CA PRO A 35 6.18 -15.05 -8.28
C PRO A 35 6.57 -15.46 -6.85
N ALA A 36 7.72 -14.95 -6.39
CA ALA A 36 8.06 -15.00 -4.96
C ALA A 36 6.99 -14.25 -4.15
N THR A 37 6.69 -14.71 -2.93
CA THR A 37 5.61 -14.14 -2.09
C THR A 37 5.78 -12.64 -1.83
N ARG A 38 7.02 -12.16 -1.68
CA ARG A 38 7.32 -10.72 -1.59
C ARG A 38 6.94 -9.95 -2.86
N ALA A 39 7.15 -10.52 -4.04
CA ALA A 39 6.80 -9.88 -5.30
C ALA A 39 5.28 -9.92 -5.51
N ALA A 40 4.62 -11.02 -5.12
CA ALA A 40 3.16 -11.11 -5.07
C ALA A 40 2.56 -10.04 -4.14
N SER A 41 3.15 -9.80 -2.96
CA SER A 41 2.74 -8.71 -2.07
C SER A 41 2.83 -7.35 -2.75
N GLY A 42 3.89 -7.08 -3.50
CA GLY A 42 4.02 -5.84 -4.27
C GLY A 42 2.97 -5.69 -5.37
N MET A 43 2.64 -6.78 -6.08
CA MET A 43 1.56 -6.79 -7.08
C MET A 43 0.19 -6.49 -6.44
N VAL A 44 -0.06 -7.06 -5.26
CA VAL A 44 -1.29 -6.78 -4.51
C VAL A 44 -1.36 -5.30 -4.09
N LEU A 45 -0.26 -4.74 -3.59
CA LEU A 45 -0.19 -3.32 -3.24
C LEU A 45 -0.46 -2.42 -4.45
N GLU A 46 0.08 -2.76 -5.63
CA GLU A 46 -0.09 -1.98 -6.87
C GLU A 46 -1.57 -1.83 -7.27
N GLU A 47 -2.37 -2.88 -7.08
CA GLU A 47 -3.80 -2.88 -7.45
C GLU A 47 -4.72 -2.37 -6.33
N ILE A 48 -4.37 -2.57 -5.07
CA ILE A 48 -5.21 -2.12 -3.94
C ILE A 48 -5.05 -0.61 -3.73
N LEU A 49 -3.85 -0.06 -3.88
CA LEU A 49 -3.59 1.35 -3.57
C LEU A 49 -4.45 2.35 -4.39
N PRO A 50 -4.78 2.13 -5.68
CA PRO A 50 -5.72 2.97 -6.42
C PRO A 50 -7.17 2.88 -5.94
N VAL A 51 -7.55 1.74 -5.34
CA VAL A 51 -8.92 1.43 -4.93
C VAL A 51 -9.20 1.86 -3.49
N VAL A 52 -8.16 1.84 -2.63
CA VAL A 52 -8.22 2.27 -1.23
C VAL A 52 -7.41 3.56 -1.09
N PRO A 53 -8.03 4.74 -1.32
CA PRO A 53 -7.32 6.01 -1.34
C PRO A 53 -6.64 6.35 -0.01
N GLU A 54 -7.17 5.84 1.11
CA GLU A 54 -6.68 6.04 2.47
C GLU A 54 -5.45 5.18 2.80
N MET A 55 -5.11 4.20 1.96
CA MET A 55 -3.96 3.33 2.19
C MET A 55 -2.65 4.11 2.04
N ILE A 56 -1.84 4.07 3.09
CA ILE A 56 -0.50 4.66 3.17
C ILE A 56 0.46 3.64 3.77
N GLY A 57 1.71 3.63 3.32
CA GLY A 57 2.70 2.67 3.80
C GLY A 57 4.12 3.05 3.41
N GLY A 58 5.07 2.17 3.67
CA GLY A 58 6.48 2.47 3.42
C GLY A 58 7.41 1.29 3.65
N SER A 59 8.70 1.59 3.79
CA SER A 59 9.71 0.62 4.21
C SER A 59 10.82 1.28 5.02
N ALA A 60 11.38 0.52 5.95
CA ALA A 60 12.56 0.90 6.70
C ALA A 60 13.84 0.61 5.89
N ASP A 61 14.06 1.40 4.82
CA ASP A 61 15.18 1.29 3.87
C ASP A 61 15.32 -0.08 3.15
N LEU A 62 14.28 -0.91 3.21
CA LEU A 62 14.22 -2.21 2.56
C LEU A 62 13.21 -2.22 1.40
N THR A 63 12.99 -1.09 0.75
CA THR A 63 11.96 -0.91 -0.30
C THR A 63 12.05 -1.95 -1.41
N GLY A 64 13.23 -2.16 -2.00
CA GLY A 64 13.43 -3.13 -3.07
C GLY A 64 13.38 -4.59 -2.57
N SER A 65 13.80 -4.83 -1.33
CA SER A 65 13.78 -6.17 -0.73
C SER A 65 12.38 -6.62 -0.36
N ASN A 66 11.54 -5.68 0.11
CA ASN A 66 10.18 -5.93 0.59
C ASN A 66 9.12 -5.72 -0.50
N ASN A 67 9.45 -5.07 -1.62
CA ASN A 67 8.53 -4.71 -2.71
C ASN A 67 7.30 -3.91 -2.26
N THR A 68 7.47 -2.93 -1.37
CA THR A 68 6.33 -2.16 -0.83
C THR A 68 5.99 -0.91 -1.62
N LYS A 69 6.86 -0.47 -2.55
CA LYS A 69 6.65 0.76 -3.32
C LYS A 69 5.91 0.47 -4.63
N THR A 70 4.72 1.08 -4.75
CA THR A 70 3.90 1.05 -5.98
C THR A 70 4.24 2.21 -6.92
N LYS A 71 3.80 2.14 -8.19
CA LYS A 71 3.94 3.27 -9.13
C LYS A 71 2.97 4.41 -8.84
N THR A 72 1.79 4.11 -8.32
CA THR A 72 0.67 5.06 -8.13
C THR A 72 0.69 5.80 -6.79
N GLY A 73 1.48 5.32 -5.82
CA GLY A 73 1.47 5.87 -4.46
C GLY A 73 2.12 7.23 -4.26
N GLY A 74 3.12 7.59 -5.08
CA GLY A 74 3.91 8.82 -4.88
C GLY A 74 4.69 8.83 -3.57
N ILE A 75 5.77 9.62 -3.50
CA ILE A 75 6.58 9.75 -2.28
C ILE A 75 5.96 10.81 -1.37
N LEU A 76 5.79 10.48 -0.10
CA LEU A 76 5.50 11.46 0.95
C LEU A 76 6.81 12.12 1.38
N ASP A 77 6.92 13.42 1.15
CA ASP A 77 8.05 14.24 1.60
C ASP A 77 7.59 15.66 1.96
N ARG A 78 8.55 16.52 2.29
CA ARG A 78 8.29 17.90 2.72
C ARG A 78 7.58 18.75 1.66
N ASP A 79 7.76 18.42 0.38
CA ASP A 79 7.26 19.17 -0.77
C ASP A 79 5.99 18.49 -1.34
N ASN A 80 5.74 17.23 -0.99
CA ASN A 80 4.56 16.46 -1.38
C ASN A 80 3.94 15.64 -0.22
N TYR A 81 3.08 16.27 0.57
CA TYR A 81 2.29 15.58 1.60
C TYR A 81 1.12 14.75 1.05
N ALA A 82 0.84 14.82 -0.26
CA ALA A 82 -0.18 13.98 -0.90
C ALA A 82 0.36 12.58 -1.29
N GLY A 83 1.67 12.35 -1.17
CA GLY A 83 2.26 11.04 -1.39
C GLY A 83 1.83 10.02 -0.33
N ARG A 84 1.80 8.75 -0.72
CA ARG A 84 1.34 7.62 0.13
C ARG A 84 2.43 6.58 0.37
N TYR A 85 3.67 6.90 -0.02
CA TYR A 85 4.85 6.10 0.26
C TYR A 85 5.84 6.83 1.18
N ILE A 86 6.07 6.27 2.37
CA ILE A 86 6.94 6.82 3.39
C ILE A 86 8.30 6.11 3.35
N HIS A 87 9.36 6.92 3.23
CA HIS A 87 10.73 6.45 3.44
C HIS A 87 11.10 6.60 4.93
N TYR A 88 10.97 5.52 5.70
CA TYR A 88 11.24 5.56 7.15
C TYR A 88 12.74 5.60 7.49
N GLY A 89 13.61 5.20 6.56
CA GLY A 89 15.04 4.95 6.83
C GLY A 89 15.26 3.70 7.69
N ILE A 90 16.47 3.48 8.19
CA ILE A 90 16.80 2.32 9.05
C ILE A 90 16.28 2.56 10.47
N ARG A 91 14.95 2.51 10.63
CA ARG A 91 14.24 2.92 11.86
C ARG A 91 12.98 2.08 12.07
N GLU A 92 13.13 0.78 12.24
CA GLU A 92 12.02 -0.17 12.35
C GLU A 92 11.10 0.13 13.53
N HIS A 93 11.68 0.41 14.71
CA HIS A 93 10.89 0.76 15.89
C HIS A 93 10.14 2.10 15.68
N GLY A 94 10.83 3.10 15.11
CA GLY A 94 10.22 4.39 14.79
C GLY A 94 9.09 4.27 13.75
N MET A 95 9.28 3.44 12.74
CA MET A 95 8.26 3.09 11.75
C MET A 95 7.04 2.45 12.42
N ALA A 96 7.24 1.46 13.29
CA ALA A 96 6.14 0.81 14.00
C ALA A 96 5.37 1.78 14.90
N ALA A 97 6.08 2.65 15.65
CA ALA A 97 5.46 3.67 16.48
C ALA A 97 4.68 4.70 15.64
N ALA A 98 5.22 5.12 14.50
CA ALA A 98 4.55 6.02 13.58
C ALA A 98 3.30 5.40 12.94
N MET A 99 3.30 4.10 12.65
CA MET A 99 2.12 3.39 12.11
C MET A 99 1.01 3.18 13.15
N ASN A 100 1.34 3.20 14.45
CA ASN A 100 0.34 3.08 15.51
C ASN A 100 -0.41 4.40 15.77
N GLY A 101 0.20 5.54 15.46
CA GLY A 101 -0.39 6.87 15.67
C GLY A 101 -1.40 7.21 14.59
#